data_AF-A0A6G4R6X0-F1
#
_entry.id   AF-A0A6G4R6X0-F1
#
_cell.length_a   1.000
_cell.length_b   1.000
_cell.length_c   1.000
_cell.angle_alpha   90.00
_cell.angle_beta   90.00
_cell.angle_gamma   90.00
#
_symmetry.space_group_name_H-M   'P 1'
#
loop_
_entity.id
_entity.type
_entity.pdbx_description
1 polymer ?
#
loop_
_entity_poly.entity_id
_entity_poly.type
_entity_poly.pdbx_seq_one_letter_code
_entity_poly.pdbx_strand_id
1 'polypeptide(L)'
;MTDADPNADAESSDGPADHLESTAPDRARLVGTNHIALEVGDIDEALAFYDSLFAFELRGRGDTKAFIDMGDQFIALAETEAAGDTTDDARHFGLVVDDAATVERRLEALEIDQLDAPGLEFHDPWGNRVQIVDYEEIQFTKVDHVLEGMGLTDLEKTDDALEELREKGLAPDSSGE
;
A
#
# COMPACT_ATOMS: atom_id res chain seq x y z
N MET A 1 57.26 -20.47 10.07
CA MET A 1 56.77 -19.27 10.76
C MET A 1 55.74 -18.67 9.86
N THR A 2 54.55 -18.53 10.42
CA THR A 2 53.23 -18.53 9.78
C THR A 2 52.97 -17.29 8.93
N ASP A 3 52.30 -17.50 7.79
CA ASP A 3 51.56 -16.50 7.02
C ASP A 3 50.54 -15.75 7.87
N ALA A 4 50.37 -14.46 7.62
CA ALA A 4 49.21 -13.69 8.03
C ALA A 4 48.86 -12.69 6.92
N ASP A 5 47.81 -13.04 6.18
CA ASP A 5 47.08 -12.17 5.27
C ASP A 5 46.23 -11.19 6.13
N PRO A 6 46.38 -9.86 6.00
CA PRO A 6 45.67 -8.90 6.82
C PRO A 6 44.21 -8.64 6.38
N ASN A 7 43.63 -9.46 5.52
CA ASN A 7 42.23 -9.32 5.08
C ASN A 7 41.38 -10.55 5.36
N ALA A 8 41.54 -11.10 6.57
CA ALA A 8 40.62 -12.06 7.15
C ALA A 8 39.32 -11.35 7.59
N ASP A 9 38.21 -11.81 7.02
CA ASP A 9 36.86 -11.75 7.57
C ASP A 9 36.27 -10.35 7.82
N ALA A 10 35.89 -9.68 6.72
CA ALA A 10 34.69 -8.85 6.78
C ALA A 10 33.48 -9.81 6.80
N GLU A 11 33.15 -10.30 7.99
CA GLU A 11 31.93 -11.04 8.26
C GLU A 11 30.73 -10.22 7.75
N SER A 12 29.98 -10.82 6.83
CA SER A 12 28.70 -10.33 6.36
C SER A 12 27.75 -10.20 7.55
N SER A 13 27.35 -8.98 7.89
CA SER A 13 26.30 -8.73 8.88
C SER A 13 24.91 -8.95 8.28
N ASP A 14 24.70 -10.11 7.65
CA ASP A 14 23.38 -10.62 7.30
C ASP A 14 22.97 -11.58 8.42
N GLY A 15 22.61 -11.00 9.56
CA GLY A 15 21.94 -11.73 10.63
C GLY A 15 20.49 -12.00 10.23
N PRO A 16 19.91 -13.15 10.61
CA PRO A 16 18.49 -13.41 10.35
C PRO A 16 17.66 -12.32 11.05
N ALA A 17 16.62 -11.82 10.39
CA ALA A 17 15.72 -10.83 10.95
C ALA A 17 15.26 -11.27 12.36
N ASP A 18 15.55 -10.44 13.37
CA ASP A 18 15.08 -10.65 14.74
C ASP A 18 13.54 -10.60 14.76
N HIS A 19 12.90 -11.76 14.60
CA HIS A 19 11.45 -11.89 14.72
C HIS A 19 11.04 -11.71 16.18
N LEU A 20 10.64 -10.49 16.55
CA LEU A 20 10.04 -10.21 17.86
C LEU A 20 8.57 -10.59 17.87
N GLU A 21 8.21 -11.67 18.57
CA GLU A 21 6.81 -12.02 18.82
C GLU A 21 6.31 -11.38 20.15
N SER A 22 5.25 -10.57 20.10
CA SER A 22 4.64 -9.94 21.27
C SER A 22 3.21 -10.41 21.49
N THR A 23 2.96 -11.20 22.55
CA THR A 23 1.66 -11.85 22.82
C THR A 23 1.11 -11.54 24.22
N ALA A 24 1.49 -10.40 24.81
CA ALA A 24 1.13 -10.04 26.17
C ALA A 24 -0.41 -9.84 26.34
N PRO A 25 -1.05 -10.47 27.34
CA PRO A 25 -2.51 -10.50 27.48
C PRO A 25 -3.12 -9.17 27.96
N ASP A 26 -2.31 -8.23 28.43
CA ASP A 26 -2.71 -6.88 28.85
C ASP A 26 -2.67 -5.85 27.70
N ARG A 27 -2.33 -6.28 26.49
CA ARG A 27 -2.22 -5.43 25.29
C ARG A 27 -3.28 -5.82 24.26
N ALA A 28 -3.75 -4.83 23.52
CA ALA A 28 -4.62 -5.07 22.37
C ALA A 28 -3.84 -5.77 21.24
N ARG A 29 -4.49 -6.71 20.56
CA ARG A 29 -3.94 -7.33 19.34
C ARG A 29 -4.19 -6.39 18.16
N LEU A 30 -3.16 -6.15 17.37
CA LEU A 30 -3.32 -5.45 16.09
C LEU A 30 -4.13 -6.34 15.15
N VAL A 31 -5.12 -5.74 14.48
CA VAL A 31 -6.00 -6.43 13.52
C VAL A 31 -5.71 -6.00 12.09
N GLY A 32 -5.45 -4.71 11.87
CA GLY A 32 -5.15 -4.15 10.55
C GLY A 32 -5.23 -2.63 10.57
N THR A 33 -5.09 -2.03 9.39
CA THR A 33 -5.23 -0.58 9.17
C THR A 33 -6.62 -0.27 8.65
N ASN A 34 -7.34 0.63 9.32
CA ASN A 34 -8.68 1.03 8.88
C ASN A 34 -8.64 2.08 7.75
N HIS A 35 -7.79 3.08 7.89
CA HIS A 35 -7.59 4.13 6.90
C HIS A 35 -6.21 4.76 7.06
N ILE A 36 -5.81 5.49 6.04
CA ILE A 36 -4.72 6.48 6.09
C ILE A 36 -5.32 7.88 5.94
N ALA A 37 -4.61 8.90 6.37
CA ALA A 37 -5.00 10.29 6.18
C ALA A 37 -3.89 11.03 5.42
N LEU A 38 -4.27 11.75 4.37
CA LEU A 38 -3.38 12.53 3.52
C LEU A 38 -3.74 14.01 3.63
N GLU A 39 -2.72 14.84 3.76
CA GLU A 39 -2.85 16.28 3.72
C GLU A 39 -2.90 16.73 2.26
N VAL A 40 -3.92 17.51 1.90
CA VAL A 40 -4.10 18.07 0.55
C VAL A 40 -4.41 19.57 0.66
N GLY A 41 -4.13 20.32 -0.40
CA GLY A 41 -4.31 21.77 -0.42
C GLY A 41 -5.72 22.23 -0.81
N ASP A 42 -6.45 21.38 -1.53
CA ASP A 42 -7.85 21.62 -1.90
C ASP A 42 -8.55 20.27 -2.14
N ILE A 43 -9.77 20.10 -1.62
CA ILE A 43 -10.51 18.84 -1.74
C ILE A 43 -10.95 18.54 -3.18
N ASP A 44 -11.37 19.54 -3.95
CA ASP A 44 -11.82 19.33 -5.33
C ASP A 44 -10.65 18.96 -6.24
N GLU A 45 -9.51 19.64 -6.10
CA GLU A 45 -8.29 19.31 -6.84
C GLU A 45 -7.79 17.91 -6.48
N ALA A 46 -7.85 17.52 -5.20
CA ALA A 46 -7.42 16.20 -4.76
C ALA A 46 -8.31 15.11 -5.34
N LEU A 47 -9.63 15.29 -5.28
CA LEU A 47 -10.55 14.33 -5.88
C LEU A 47 -10.38 14.23 -7.39
N ALA A 48 -10.16 15.35 -8.09
CA ALA A 48 -9.89 15.33 -9.52
C ALA A 48 -8.57 14.61 -9.86
N PHE A 49 -7.52 14.81 -9.07
CA PHE A 49 -6.25 14.10 -9.23
C PHE A 49 -6.43 12.59 -9.04
N TYR A 50 -7.02 12.15 -7.92
CA TYR A 50 -7.21 10.73 -7.66
C TYR A 50 -8.17 10.07 -8.67
N ASP A 51 -9.23 10.76 -9.11
CA ASP A 51 -10.18 10.24 -10.12
C ASP A 51 -9.53 10.06 -11.48
N SER A 52 -8.49 10.85 -11.79
CA SER A 52 -7.72 10.70 -13.02
C SER A 52 -6.91 9.39 -13.07
N LEU A 53 -6.60 8.82 -11.90
CA LEU A 53 -5.80 7.61 -11.73
C LEU A 53 -6.65 6.38 -11.38
N PHE A 54 -7.67 6.54 -10.53
CA PHE A 54 -8.40 5.44 -9.90
C PHE A 54 -9.91 5.56 -10.10
N ALA A 55 -10.59 4.42 -10.21
CA ALA A 55 -12.04 4.35 -10.12
C ALA A 55 -12.45 4.11 -8.67
N PHE A 56 -13.26 5.00 -8.09
CA PHE A 56 -13.72 4.86 -6.70
C PHE A 56 -15.08 5.52 -6.46
N GLU A 57 -15.66 5.21 -5.30
CA GLU A 57 -16.81 5.92 -4.75
C GLU A 57 -16.39 6.83 -3.58
N LEU A 58 -17.16 7.88 -3.34
CA LEU A 58 -16.98 8.70 -2.14
C LEU A 58 -17.83 8.17 -0.99
N ARG A 59 -17.16 7.81 0.11
CA ARG A 59 -17.83 7.48 1.37
C ARG A 59 -18.50 8.70 2.00
N GLY A 60 -17.94 9.88 1.76
CA GLY A 60 -18.46 11.15 2.23
C GLY A 60 -17.56 12.31 1.86
N ARG A 61 -18.15 13.51 1.88
CA ARG A 61 -17.46 14.77 1.62
C ARG A 61 -18.03 15.87 2.49
N GLY A 62 -17.15 16.71 3.02
CA GLY A 62 -17.45 17.96 3.69
C GLY A 62 -16.59 19.08 3.12
N ASP A 63 -16.58 20.24 3.78
CA ASP A 63 -15.90 21.44 3.27
C ASP A 63 -14.38 21.25 3.18
N THR A 64 -13.76 20.64 4.20
CA THR A 64 -12.30 20.47 4.29
C THR A 64 -11.85 19.01 4.35
N LYS A 65 -12.77 18.08 4.06
CA LYS A 65 -12.50 16.63 4.11
C LYS A 65 -13.25 15.87 3.04
N ALA A 66 -12.62 14.85 2.49
CA ALA A 66 -13.25 13.84 1.65
C ALA A 66 -12.74 12.45 1.98
N PHE A 67 -13.53 11.43 1.65
CA PHE A 67 -13.21 10.04 1.96
C PHE A 67 -13.39 9.20 0.70
N ILE A 68 -12.27 8.72 0.13
CA ILE A 68 -12.25 7.81 -1.02
C ILE A 68 -12.43 6.39 -0.50
N ASP A 69 -13.49 5.71 -0.94
CA ASP A 69 -13.88 4.38 -0.45
C ASP A 69 -13.20 3.26 -1.24
N MET A 70 -12.83 2.19 -0.52
CA MET A 70 -12.26 0.96 -1.06
C MET A 70 -12.91 -0.26 -0.35
N GLY A 71 -14.21 -0.19 -0.09
CA GLY A 71 -14.99 -1.21 0.60
C GLY A 71 -14.87 -1.13 2.13
N ASP A 72 -14.02 -1.98 2.71
CA ASP A 72 -13.79 -2.06 4.16
C ASP A 72 -12.68 -1.11 4.66
N GLN A 73 -12.05 -0.36 3.74
CA GLN A 73 -11.02 0.64 4.01
C GLN A 73 -11.28 1.92 3.22
N PHE A 74 -10.64 3.02 3.61
CA PHE A 74 -10.76 4.31 2.90
C PHE A 74 -9.50 5.17 3.04
N ILE A 75 -9.31 6.12 2.12
CA ILE A 75 -8.34 7.22 2.25
C ILE A 75 -9.10 8.45 2.75
N ALA A 76 -8.61 9.07 3.82
CA ALA A 76 -9.12 10.35 4.30
C ALA A 76 -8.26 11.50 3.74
N LEU A 77 -8.87 12.33 2.90
CA LEU A 77 -8.27 13.58 2.44
C LEU A 77 -8.61 14.68 3.43
N ALA A 78 -7.60 15.43 3.89
CA ALA A 78 -7.75 16.53 4.82
C ALA A 78 -7.11 17.80 4.25
N GLU A 79 -7.93 18.82 4.03
CA GLU A 79 -7.46 20.10 3.53
C GLU A 79 -6.64 20.86 4.58
N THR A 80 -5.47 21.35 4.18
CA THR A 80 -4.60 22.16 5.03
C THR A 80 -3.74 23.12 4.21
N GLU A 81 -3.55 24.33 4.73
CA GLU A 81 -2.72 25.38 4.11
C GLU A 81 -1.25 24.97 3.96
N ALA A 82 -0.76 24.01 4.76
CA ALA A 82 0.61 23.53 4.73
C ALA A 82 0.83 22.37 3.74
N ALA A 83 -0.22 21.89 3.08
CA ALA A 83 -0.11 20.79 2.12
C ALA A 83 0.81 21.20 0.96
N GLY A 84 1.79 20.35 0.62
CA GLY A 84 2.81 20.66 -0.38
C GLY A 84 4.01 21.48 0.12
N ASP A 85 4.04 21.93 1.38
CA ASP A 85 5.22 22.59 1.95
C ASP A 85 6.43 21.64 2.03
N THR A 86 6.18 20.34 2.10
CA THR A 86 7.19 19.29 2.10
C THR A 86 6.80 18.16 1.17
N THR A 87 7.79 17.57 0.49
CA THR A 87 7.63 16.33 -0.27
C THR A 87 8.18 15.17 0.54
N ASP A 88 7.42 14.09 0.62
CA ASP A 88 7.83 12.92 1.38
C ASP A 88 8.93 12.11 0.70
N ASP A 89 10.06 11.97 1.38
CA ASP A 89 11.14 11.09 0.93
C ASP A 89 10.89 9.66 1.41
N ALA A 90 10.99 9.40 2.72
CA ALA A 90 10.86 8.04 3.27
C ALA A 90 9.41 7.61 3.61
N ARG A 91 8.55 8.55 4.01
CA ARG A 91 7.17 8.24 4.42
C ARG A 91 6.36 7.93 3.17
N HIS A 92 5.73 6.77 3.13
CA HIS A 92 4.85 6.38 2.03
C HIS A 92 3.80 5.39 2.54
N PHE A 93 2.83 5.09 1.70
CA PHE A 93 1.86 4.03 1.94
C PHE A 93 1.69 3.19 0.68
N GLY A 94 1.49 1.89 0.88
CA GLY A 94 1.07 0.98 -0.18
C GLY A 94 -0.43 1.11 -0.44
N LEU A 95 -0.80 1.54 -1.64
CA LEU A 95 -2.16 1.54 -2.15
C LEU A 95 -2.36 0.33 -3.04
N VAL A 96 -3.30 -0.53 -2.63
CA VAL A 96 -3.59 -1.78 -3.33
C VAL A 96 -4.61 -1.53 -4.42
N VAL A 97 -4.29 -1.94 -5.65
CA VAL A 97 -5.14 -1.80 -6.84
C VAL A 97 -5.40 -3.16 -7.50
N ASP A 98 -6.41 -3.23 -8.36
CA ASP A 98 -6.75 -4.42 -9.13
C ASP A 98 -5.89 -4.62 -10.40
N ASP A 99 -5.32 -3.54 -10.93
CA ASP A 99 -4.43 -3.56 -12.11
C ASP A 99 -3.36 -2.46 -11.98
N ALA A 100 -2.19 -2.81 -11.47
CA ALA A 100 -1.07 -1.88 -11.34
C ALA A 100 -0.58 -1.35 -12.69
N ALA A 101 -0.68 -2.14 -13.76
CA ALA A 101 -0.28 -1.72 -15.10
C ALA A 101 -1.24 -0.66 -15.67
N THR A 102 -2.52 -0.66 -15.30
CA THR A 102 -3.44 0.44 -15.62
C THR A 102 -2.97 1.74 -14.97
N VAL A 103 -2.55 1.70 -13.71
CA VAL A 103 -2.05 2.89 -13.02
C VAL A 103 -0.78 3.42 -13.67
N GLU A 104 0.17 2.53 -14.02
CA GLU A 104 1.40 2.91 -14.72
C GLU A 104 1.11 3.63 -16.05
N ARG A 105 0.21 3.09 -16.88
CA ARG A 105 -0.21 3.74 -18.14
C ARG A 105 -0.89 5.09 -17.91
N ARG A 106 -1.65 5.25 -16.82
CA ARG A 106 -2.28 6.52 -16.46
C ARG A 106 -1.25 7.56 -16.06
N LEU A 107 -0.26 7.19 -15.25
CA LEU A 107 0.84 8.07 -14.87
C LEU A 107 1.61 8.56 -16.09
N GLU A 108 1.94 7.66 -17.03
CA GLU A 108 2.58 8.04 -18.30
C GLU A 108 1.70 9.00 -19.12
N ALA A 109 0.42 8.69 -19.29
CA ALA A 109 -0.51 9.50 -20.09
C ALA A 109 -0.79 10.89 -19.49
N LEU A 110 -0.67 11.03 -18.17
CA LEU A 110 -0.86 12.28 -17.44
C LEU A 110 0.46 13.03 -17.18
N GLU A 111 1.59 12.50 -17.67
CA GLU A 111 2.93 13.06 -17.48
C GLU A 111 3.29 13.25 -15.99
N ILE A 112 2.87 12.30 -15.14
CA ILE A 112 3.22 12.26 -13.72
C ILE A 112 4.52 11.48 -13.55
N ASP A 113 5.53 12.10 -12.94
CA ASP A 113 6.83 11.48 -12.72
C ASP A 113 6.75 10.30 -11.73
N GLN A 114 7.32 9.18 -12.14
CA GLN A 114 7.59 8.06 -11.24
C GLN A 114 8.91 8.29 -10.49
N LEU A 115 8.98 7.79 -9.25
CA LEU A 115 10.19 7.83 -8.45
C LEU A 115 11.18 6.77 -8.90
N ASP A 116 12.47 7.07 -8.76
CA ASP A 116 13.55 6.09 -8.92
C ASP A 116 13.56 5.14 -7.71
N ALA A 117 12.61 4.22 -7.70
CA ALA A 117 12.39 3.24 -6.64
C ALA A 117 12.12 1.85 -7.26
N PRO A 118 12.30 0.76 -6.50
CA PRO A 118 12.10 -0.60 -7.03
C PRO A 118 10.66 -0.92 -7.50
N GLY A 119 9.66 -0.15 -7.09
CA GLY A 119 8.26 -0.36 -7.43
C GLY A 119 7.60 0.86 -8.07
N LEU A 120 6.31 0.73 -8.40
CA LEU A 120 5.52 1.82 -8.99
C LEU A 120 5.17 2.85 -7.93
N GLU A 121 5.96 3.92 -7.86
CA GLU A 121 5.84 4.95 -6.84
C GLU A 121 5.82 6.34 -7.46
N PHE A 122 5.02 7.26 -6.91
CA PHE A 122 4.92 8.65 -7.35
C PHE A 122 4.53 9.56 -6.19
N HIS A 123 4.65 10.87 -6.38
CA HIS A 123 4.07 11.87 -5.49
C HIS A 123 2.76 12.39 -6.04
N ASP A 124 1.77 12.55 -5.17
CA ASP A 124 0.63 13.40 -5.49
C ASP A 124 1.05 14.89 -5.52
N PRO A 125 0.17 15.82 -5.95
CA PRO A 125 0.50 17.25 -6.05
C PRO A 125 0.93 17.90 -4.73
N TRP A 126 0.60 17.30 -3.58
CA TRP A 126 0.91 17.80 -2.25
C TRP A 126 2.11 17.10 -1.61
N GLY A 127 2.80 16.26 -2.37
CA GLY A 127 4.03 15.61 -1.95
C GLY A 127 3.82 14.34 -1.14
N ASN A 128 2.60 13.79 -1.07
CA ASN A 128 2.36 12.48 -0.47
C ASN A 128 2.95 11.39 -1.39
N ARG A 129 3.84 10.54 -0.87
CA ARG A 129 4.43 9.43 -1.62
C ARG A 129 3.49 8.23 -1.62
N VAL A 130 3.02 7.85 -2.80
CA VAL A 130 2.10 6.73 -3.03
C VAL A 130 2.88 5.59 -3.68
N GLN A 131 2.82 4.40 -3.07
CA GLN A 131 3.32 3.17 -3.67
C GLN A 131 2.15 2.33 -4.15
N ILE A 132 2.12 1.98 -5.42
CA ILE A 132 1.10 1.11 -5.99
C ILE A 132 1.52 -0.34 -5.83
N VAL A 133 0.59 -1.15 -5.37
CA VAL A 133 0.79 -2.59 -5.14
C VAL A 133 -0.37 -3.33 -5.77
N ASP A 134 -0.09 -4.35 -6.57
CA ASP A 134 -1.17 -5.14 -7.17
C ASP A 134 -1.80 -6.06 -6.12
N TYR A 135 -3.13 -6.17 -6.14
CA TYR A 135 -3.86 -7.03 -5.24
C TYR A 135 -3.41 -8.48 -5.39
N GLU A 136 -3.12 -8.96 -6.59
CA GLU A 136 -2.75 -10.37 -6.79
C GLU A 136 -1.43 -10.73 -6.08
N GLU A 137 -0.53 -9.76 -5.89
CA GLU A 137 0.84 -9.98 -5.41
C GLU A 137 1.00 -9.94 -3.88
N ILE A 138 -0.07 -9.66 -3.13
CA ILE A 138 0.03 -9.48 -1.67
C ILE A 138 -0.88 -10.39 -0.84
N GLN A 139 -0.45 -10.60 0.40
CA GLN A 139 -1.15 -11.40 1.39
C GLN A 139 -2.48 -10.79 1.87
N PHE A 140 -2.66 -9.47 1.75
CA PHE A 140 -3.92 -8.82 2.12
C PHE A 140 -5.07 -9.39 1.30
N THR A 141 -6.08 -9.94 1.95
CA THR A 141 -7.27 -10.52 1.30
C THR A 141 -8.51 -9.83 1.82
N LYS A 142 -9.44 -9.52 0.91
CA LYS A 142 -10.81 -9.17 1.27
C LYS A 142 -11.66 -10.45 1.30
N VAL A 143 -12.61 -10.51 2.22
CA VAL A 143 -13.58 -11.60 2.28
C VAL A 143 -14.54 -11.52 1.08
N ASP A 144 -15.05 -12.66 0.60
CA ASP A 144 -15.80 -12.77 -0.67
C ASP A 144 -16.95 -11.77 -0.81
N HIS A 145 -17.76 -11.58 0.23
CA HIS A 145 -18.90 -10.67 0.17
C HIS A 145 -18.50 -9.18 0.08
N VAL A 146 -17.27 -8.83 0.49
CA VAL A 146 -16.72 -7.49 0.28
C VAL A 146 -16.28 -7.35 -1.18
N LEU A 147 -15.59 -8.35 -1.75
CA LEU A 147 -15.23 -8.35 -3.17
C LEU A 147 -16.47 -8.30 -4.08
N GLU A 148 -17.52 -9.06 -3.74
CA GLU A 148 -18.81 -9.02 -4.43
C GLU A 148 -19.45 -7.62 -4.35
N GLY A 149 -19.48 -7.03 -3.16
CA GLY A 149 -20.00 -5.66 -2.97
C GLY A 149 -19.22 -4.60 -3.76
N MET A 150 -17.95 -4.85 -4.04
CA MET A 150 -17.08 -3.99 -4.86
C MET A 150 -17.12 -4.31 -6.36
N GLY A 151 -17.77 -5.41 -6.77
CA GLY A 151 -17.77 -5.88 -8.16
C GLY A 151 -16.42 -6.46 -8.63
N LEU A 152 -15.59 -6.95 -7.71
CA LEU A 152 -14.23 -7.44 -7.94
C LEU A 152 -14.11 -8.96 -7.75
N THR A 153 -15.15 -9.71 -8.12
CA THR A 153 -15.20 -11.18 -7.91
C THR A 153 -14.22 -11.97 -8.76
N ASP A 154 -13.66 -11.34 -9.80
CA ASP A 154 -12.74 -11.99 -10.74
C ASP A 154 -11.27 -11.87 -10.30
N LEU A 155 -10.97 -11.23 -9.17
CA LEU A 155 -9.60 -11.09 -8.66
C LEU A 155 -9.10 -12.38 -8.03
N GLU A 156 -7.90 -12.79 -8.43
CA GLU A 156 -7.20 -13.97 -7.91
C GLU A 156 -5.86 -13.58 -7.29
N LYS A 157 -5.26 -14.47 -6.49
CA LYS A 157 -3.93 -14.28 -5.89
C LYS A 157 -2.88 -15.04 -6.68
N THR A 158 -1.67 -14.48 -6.77
CA THR A 158 -0.53 -15.20 -7.33
C THR A 158 -0.14 -16.39 -6.46
N ASP A 159 0.50 -17.38 -7.07
CA ASP A 159 0.99 -18.57 -6.36
C ASP A 159 1.95 -18.20 -5.22
N ASP A 160 2.78 -17.17 -5.42
CA ASP A 160 3.73 -16.67 -4.42
C ASP A 160 2.99 -16.04 -3.23
N ALA A 161 2.02 -15.15 -3.45
CA ALA A 161 1.24 -14.56 -2.37
C ALA A 161 0.45 -15.62 -1.58
N LEU A 162 -0.07 -16.63 -2.27
CA LEU A 162 -0.71 -17.78 -1.62
C LEU A 162 0.28 -18.61 -0.80
N GLU A 163 1.51 -18.80 -1.27
CA GLU A 163 2.54 -19.52 -0.51
C GLU A 163 2.92 -18.75 0.75
N GLU A 164 3.14 -17.44 0.66
CA GLU A 164 3.42 -16.61 1.84
C GLU A 164 2.27 -16.68 2.86
N LEU A 165 1.02 -16.73 2.39
CA LEU A 165 -0.16 -16.95 3.24
C LEU A 165 -0.14 -18.33 3.90
N ARG A 166 0.25 -19.39 3.18
CA ARG A 166 0.37 -20.76 3.72
C ARG A 166 1.44 -20.84 4.79
N GLU A 167 2.60 -20.23 4.58
CA GLU A 167 3.70 -20.17 5.55
C GLU A 167 3.26 -19.54 6.88
N LYS A 168 2.33 -18.57 6.82
CA LYS A 168 1.75 -17.91 8.00
C LYS A 168 0.50 -18.60 8.55
N GLY A 169 0.02 -19.69 7.94
CA GLY A 169 -1.22 -20.37 8.33
C GLY A 169 -2.48 -19.56 8.07
N LEU A 170 -2.45 -18.66 7.08
CA LEU A 170 -3.52 -17.73 6.71
C LEU A 170 -4.15 -18.03 5.35
N ALA A 171 -3.66 -19.05 4.63
CA ALA A 171 -4.19 -19.40 3.32
C ALA A 171 -5.67 -19.82 3.42
N PRO A 172 -6.51 -19.45 2.43
CA PRO A 172 -7.89 -19.90 2.39
C PRO A 172 -7.96 -21.43 2.34
N ASP A 173 -8.93 -22.01 3.04
CA ASP A 173 -9.22 -23.44 2.93
C ASP A 173 -9.57 -23.76 1.47
N SER A 174 -8.97 -24.81 0.91
CA SER A 174 -9.16 -25.22 -0.50
C SER A 174 -10.56 -25.78 -0.85
N SER A 175 -11.59 -25.37 -0.11
CA SER A 175 -12.96 -25.81 -0.29
C SER A 175 -13.79 -24.75 -1.02
N GLY A 176 -13.93 -24.93 -2.33
CA GLY A 176 -14.83 -24.15 -3.19
C GLY A 176 -14.90 -24.71 -4.61
N GLU A 177 -15.41 -25.93 -4.78
CA GLU A 177 -16.09 -26.38 -6.02
C GLU A 177 -17.56 -25.92 -6.01
#